data_AF-A0A2S9Q3K1-F1
#
_entry.id   AF-A0A2S9Q3K1-F1
#
_cell.length_a   1.000
_cell.length_b   1.000
_cell.length_c   1.000
_cell.angle_alpha   90.00
_cell.angle_beta   90.00
_cell.angle_gamma   90.00
#
_symmetry.space_group_name_H-M   'P 1'
#
loop_
_entity.id
_entity.type
_entity.pdbx_description
1 polymer ?
#
loop_
_entity_poly.entity_id
_entity_poly.type
_entity_poly.pdbx_seq_one_letter_code
_entity_poly.pdbx_strand_id
1 'polypeptide(L)'
;MTQPISSQDLLTRRLRLVAGLSALNEQALKLTQVIAGVDMEVLRLELALKQAPAEGELARELRCDLQAMRESADVTAGRQRECAGRIETAEQEIEELDRLLRQAVEREGRAP
;
A
#
# COMPACT_ATOMS: atom_id res chain seq x y z
N MET A 1 27.63 -6.37 25.69
CA MET A 1 28.55 -6.64 24.57
C MET A 1 27.70 -6.90 23.34
N THR A 2 27.48 -5.89 22.50
CA THR A 2 26.75 -6.04 21.24
C THR A 2 27.73 -6.61 20.22
N GLN A 3 27.53 -7.86 19.80
CA GLN A 3 28.30 -8.43 18.69
C GLN A 3 28.11 -7.54 17.45
N PRO A 4 29.17 -7.28 16.67
CA PRO A 4 29.03 -6.57 15.40
C PRO A 4 28.12 -7.40 14.49
N ILE A 5 27.02 -6.79 14.02
CA ILE A 5 26.15 -7.40 13.02
C ILE A 5 27.01 -7.64 11.78
N SER A 6 27.09 -8.88 11.30
CA SER A 6 27.94 -9.21 10.16
C SER A 6 27.37 -8.61 8.86
N SER A 7 28.24 -8.36 7.88
CA SER A 7 27.82 -7.96 6.53
C SER A 7 26.82 -8.95 5.92
N GLN A 8 26.96 -10.25 6.23
CA GLN A 8 26.01 -11.31 5.82
C GLN A 8 24.63 -11.16 6.50
N ASP A 9 24.58 -10.79 7.78
CA ASP A 9 23.31 -10.57 8.49
C ASP A 9 22.56 -9.36 7.94
N LEU A 10 23.30 -8.27 7.66
CA LEU A 10 22.74 -7.06 7.05
C LEU A 10 22.18 -7.36 5.64
N LEU A 11 22.93 -8.11 4.83
CA LEU A 11 22.49 -8.51 3.49
C LEU A 11 21.24 -9.39 3.55
N THR A 12 21.20 -10.36 4.48
CA THR A 12 20.04 -11.24 4.68
C THR A 12 18.80 -10.44 5.07
N ARG A 13 18.94 -9.47 5.97
CA ARG A 13 17.83 -8.59 6.36
C ARG A 13 17.36 -7.72 5.20
N ARG A 14 18.29 -7.16 4.41
CA ARG A 14 17.96 -6.38 3.20
C ARG A 14 17.16 -7.20 2.19
N LEU A 15 17.61 -8.43 1.88
CA LEU A 15 16.90 -9.31 0.95
C LEU A 15 15.48 -9.63 1.41
N ARG A 16 15.29 -9.83 2.73
CA ARG A 16 13.96 -10.04 3.31
C ARG A 16 13.07 -8.81 3.15
N LEU A 17 13.60 -7.60 3.39
CA LEU A 17 12.84 -6.37 3.20
C LEU A 17 12.48 -6.12 1.74
N VAL A 18 13.40 -6.36 0.81
CA VAL A 18 13.12 -6.25 -0.63
C VAL A 18 12.01 -7.22 -1.06
N ALA A 19 12.03 -8.46 -0.57
CA ALA A 19 10.95 -9.41 -0.83
C ALA A 19 9.61 -8.92 -0.23
N GLY A 20 9.63 -8.36 0.98
CA GLY A 20 8.46 -7.73 1.59
C GLY A 20 7.94 -6.52 0.80
N LEU A 21 8.84 -5.68 0.29
CA LEU A 21 8.50 -4.52 -0.53
C LEU A 21 7.83 -4.92 -1.83
N SER A 22 8.30 -5.99 -2.48
CA SER A 22 7.63 -6.55 -3.67
C SER A 22 6.19 -6.99 -3.37
N ALA A 23 5.96 -7.66 -2.23
CA ALA A 23 4.61 -8.05 -1.81
C ALA A 23 3.72 -6.85 -1.49
N LEU A 24 4.28 -5.80 -0.87
CA LEU A 24 3.58 -4.55 -0.62
C LEU A 24 3.22 -3.83 -1.92
N ASN A 25 4.11 -3.82 -2.91
CA ASN A 25 3.83 -3.23 -4.22
C ASN A 25 2.74 -4.00 -4.97
N GLU A 26 2.72 -5.32 -4.90
CA GLU A 26 1.62 -6.14 -5.42
C GLU A 26 0.29 -5.79 -4.73
N GLN A 27 0.31 -5.64 -3.40
CA GLN A 27 -0.86 -5.21 -2.63
C GLN A 27 -1.34 -3.81 -3.04
N ALA A 28 -0.43 -2.86 -3.22
CA ALA A 28 -0.74 -1.50 -3.66
C ALA A 28 -1.38 -1.48 -5.05
N LEU A 29 -0.87 -2.31 -5.99
CA LEU A 29 -1.44 -2.45 -7.31
C LEU A 29 -2.87 -3.01 -7.26
N LYS A 30 -3.09 -4.07 -6.46
CA LYS A 30 -4.43 -4.65 -6.25
C LYS A 30 -5.40 -3.63 -5.66
N LEU A 31 -4.96 -2.86 -4.65
CA LEU A 31 -5.79 -1.81 -4.06
C LEU A 31 -6.14 -0.72 -5.07
N THR A 32 -5.19 -0.32 -5.92
CA THR A 32 -5.44 0.66 -6.99
C THR A 32 -6.51 0.16 -7.97
N GLN A 33 -6.46 -1.12 -8.35
CA GLN A 33 -7.49 -1.73 -9.21
C GLN A 33 -8.86 -1.77 -8.53
N VAL A 34 -8.91 -2.09 -7.24
CA VAL A 34 -10.17 -2.09 -6.47
C VAL A 34 -10.76 -0.68 -6.38
N ILE A 35 -9.93 0.33 -6.10
CA ILE A 35 -10.38 1.73 -6.04
C ILE A 35 -10.99 2.15 -7.36
N ALA A 36 -10.32 1.87 -8.49
CA ALA A 36 -10.86 2.17 -9.80
C ALA A 36 -12.21 1.48 -10.05
N GLY A 37 -12.38 0.24 -9.59
CA GLY A 37 -13.65 -0.48 -9.65
C GLY A 37 -14.76 0.19 -8.83
N VAL A 38 -14.47 0.60 -7.60
CA VAL A 38 -15.43 1.30 -6.73
C VAL A 38 -15.79 2.67 -7.31
N ASP A 39 -14.82 3.44 -7.80
CA ASP A 39 -15.07 4.75 -8.39
C ASP A 39 -15.98 4.65 -9.63
N MET A 40 -15.75 3.65 -10.48
CA MET A 40 -16.63 3.38 -11.63
C MET A 40 -18.06 3.05 -11.18
N GLU A 41 -18.22 2.27 -10.13
CA GLU A 41 -19.53 1.88 -9.62
C GLU A 41 -20.27 3.06 -8.97
N VAL A 42 -19.57 3.91 -8.22
CA VAL A 42 -20.10 5.17 -7.69
C VAL A 42 -20.62 6.04 -8.84
N LEU A 43 -19.83 6.24 -9.89
CA LEU A 43 -20.25 7.02 -11.06
C LEU A 43 -21.47 6.40 -11.76
N ARG A 44 -21.52 5.06 -11.88
CA ARG A 44 -22.65 4.33 -12.45
C ARG A 44 -23.93 4.58 -11.66
N LEU A 45 -23.86 4.49 -10.32
CA LEU A 45 -25.00 4.71 -9.43
C LEU A 45 -25.45 6.17 -9.44
N GLU A 46 -24.52 7.13 -9.46
CA GLU A 46 -24.84 8.55 -9.59
C GLU A 46 -25.55 8.86 -10.92
N LEU A 47 -25.12 8.24 -12.01
CA LEU A 47 -25.78 8.39 -13.31
C LEU A 47 -27.18 7.77 -13.31
N ALA A 48 -27.33 6.57 -12.76
CA ALA A 48 -28.63 5.89 -12.63
C ALA A 48 -29.61 6.74 -11.79
N LEU A 49 -29.13 7.33 -10.69
CA LEU A 49 -29.94 8.19 -9.84
C LEU A 49 -30.41 9.45 -10.57
N LYS A 50 -29.58 10.05 -11.44
CA LYS A 50 -29.96 11.19 -12.29
C LYS A 50 -31.04 10.84 -13.32
N GLN A 51 -31.14 9.58 -13.72
CA GLN A 51 -32.12 9.10 -14.69
C GLN A 51 -33.41 8.60 -14.03
N ALA A 52 -33.36 8.25 -12.74
CA ALA A 52 -34.50 7.75 -11.99
C ALA A 52 -35.47 8.89 -11.57
N PRO A 53 -36.78 8.65 -11.51
CA PRO A 53 -37.73 9.58 -10.90
C PRO A 53 -37.38 9.85 -9.44
N ALA A 54 -37.32 11.13 -9.02
CA ALA A 54 -36.69 11.56 -7.77
C ALA A 54 -37.21 10.88 -6.49
N GLU A 55 -38.49 10.52 -6.43
CA GLU A 55 -39.19 10.08 -5.22
C GLU A 55 -39.67 8.62 -5.25
N GLY A 56 -39.24 7.83 -6.24
CA GLY A 56 -39.58 6.40 -6.34
C GLY A 56 -38.78 5.51 -5.39
N GLU A 57 -39.28 4.28 -5.16
CA GLU A 57 -38.58 3.22 -4.42
C GLU A 57 -37.20 2.93 -5.03
N LEU A 58 -37.11 2.85 -6.35
CA LEU A 58 -35.85 2.72 -7.08
C LEU A 58 -34.83 3.83 -6.75
N ALA A 59 -35.27 5.09 -6.64
CA ALA A 59 -34.36 6.18 -6.29
C ALA A 59 -33.89 6.10 -4.84
N ARG A 60 -34.68 5.51 -3.94
CA ARG A 60 -34.24 5.22 -2.56
C ARG A 60 -33.21 4.10 -2.53
N GLU A 61 -33.46 3.00 -3.23
CA GLU A 61 -32.51 1.88 -3.36
C GLU A 61 -31.17 2.35 -3.93
N LEU A 62 -31.19 3.09 -5.03
CA LEU A 62 -29.97 3.65 -5.64
C LEU A 62 -29.21 4.58 -4.68
N ARG A 63 -29.89 5.34 -3.81
CA ARG A 63 -29.24 6.16 -2.78
C ARG A 63 -28.60 5.31 -1.70
N CYS A 64 -29.25 4.23 -1.27
CA CYS A 64 -28.68 3.29 -0.32
C CYS A 64 -27.43 2.60 -0.88
N ASP A 65 -27.50 2.11 -2.12
CA ASP A 65 -26.37 1.48 -2.80
C ASP A 65 -25.21 2.46 -2.99
N LEU A 66 -25.50 3.68 -3.42
CA LEU A 66 -24.49 4.73 -3.57
C LEU A 66 -23.79 5.05 -2.25
N GLN A 67 -24.55 5.12 -1.15
CA GLN A 67 -23.98 5.34 0.18
C GLN A 67 -23.08 4.18 0.60
N ALA A 68 -23.51 2.93 0.40
CA ALA A 68 -22.70 1.75 0.69
C ALA A 68 -21.40 1.71 -0.15
N MET A 69 -21.47 2.12 -1.42
CA MET A 69 -20.28 2.19 -2.28
C MET A 69 -19.31 3.28 -1.83
N ARG A 70 -19.80 4.45 -1.39
CA ARG A 70 -18.94 5.51 -0.83
C ARG A 70 -18.23 5.06 0.45
N GLU A 71 -18.93 4.35 1.33
CA GLU A 71 -18.32 3.76 2.53
C GLU A 71 -17.24 2.72 2.16
N SER A 72 -17.49 1.90 1.13
CA SER A 72 -16.48 0.98 0.60
C SER A 72 -15.26 1.70 0.01
N ALA A 73 -15.47 2.83 -0.66
CA ALA A 73 -14.40 3.68 -1.19
C ALA A 73 -13.52 4.22 -0.06
N ASP A 74 -14.13 4.75 1.02
CA ASP A 74 -13.42 5.27 2.18
C ASP A 74 -12.57 4.21 2.88
N VAL A 75 -13.13 3.00 3.06
CA VAL A 75 -12.40 1.86 3.63
C VAL A 75 -11.21 1.48 2.74
N THR A 76 -11.42 1.41 1.43
CA THR A 76 -10.34 1.04 0.49
C THR A 76 -9.25 2.11 0.43
N ALA A 77 -9.61 3.39 0.46
CA ALA A 77 -8.68 4.51 0.54
C ALA A 77 -7.87 4.46 1.85
N GLY A 78 -8.49 4.10 2.97
CA GLY A 78 -7.79 3.83 4.23
C GLY A 78 -6.72 2.75 4.09
N ARG A 79 -7.07 1.62 3.49
CA ARG A 79 -6.14 0.49 3.23
C ARG A 79 -5.01 0.88 2.29
N GLN A 80 -5.27 1.72 1.28
CA GLN A 80 -4.25 2.22 0.37
C GLN A 80 -3.23 3.10 1.11
N ARG A 81 -3.71 4.03 1.96
CA ARG A 81 -2.82 4.87 2.79
C ARG A 81 -1.96 4.04 3.74
N GLU A 82 -2.55 3.04 4.38
CA GLU A 82 -1.80 2.12 5.26
C GLU A 82 -0.72 1.36 4.48
N CYS A 83 -1.07 0.83 3.30
CA CYS A 83 -0.12 0.13 2.43
C CYS A 83 1.03 1.05 1.99
N ALA A 84 0.73 2.30 1.61
CA ALA A 84 1.73 3.31 1.26
C ALA A 84 2.68 3.61 2.43
N GLY A 85 2.16 3.78 3.65
CA GLY A 85 3.00 4.01 4.84
C GLY A 85 3.93 2.83 5.16
N ARG A 86 3.45 1.59 4.94
CA ARG A 86 4.29 0.38 5.08
C ARG A 86 5.39 0.29 4.02
N ILE A 87 5.11 0.72 2.78
CA ILE A 87 6.10 0.82 1.71
C ILE A 87 7.19 1.81 2.10
N GLU A 88 6.81 3.04 2.47
CA GLU A 88 7.73 4.10 2.87
C GLU A 88 8.63 3.65 4.04
N THR A 89 8.06 2.99 5.05
CA THR A 89 8.83 2.45 6.18
C THR A 89 9.85 1.41 5.72
N ALA A 90 9.45 0.48 4.85
CA ALA A 90 10.34 -0.55 4.32
C ALA A 90 11.48 0.06 3.47
N GLU A 91 11.19 1.09 2.68
CA GLU A 91 12.19 1.82 1.88
C GLU A 91 13.21 2.52 2.77
N GLN A 92 12.77 3.20 3.83
CA GLN A 92 13.65 3.83 4.82
C GLN A 92 14.53 2.81 5.54
N GLU A 93 13.99 1.65 5.93
CA GLU A 93 14.78 0.57 6.53
C GLU A 93 15.84 0.01 5.56
N ILE A 94 15.50 -0.13 4.27
CA ILE A 94 16.46 -0.57 3.25
C ILE A 94 17.58 0.45 3.08
N GLU A 95 17.26 1.75 3.05
CA GLU A 95 18.26 2.81 2.93
C GLU A 95 19.26 2.79 4.10
N GLU A 96 18.77 2.61 5.33
CA GLU A 96 19.61 2.48 6.50
C GLU A 96 20.49 1.22 6.45
N LEU A 97 19.95 0.09 6.03
CA LEU A 97 20.74 -1.13 5.82
C LEU A 97 21.80 -0.96 4.74
N ASP A 98 21.50 -0.24 3.66
CA ASP A 98 22.46 0.07 2.60
C ASP A 98 23.60 0.96 3.11
N ARG A 99 23.30 1.91 4.00
CA ARG A 99 24.31 2.70 4.70
C ARG A 99 25.20 1.83 5.61
N LEU A 100 24.61 0.92 6.38
CA LEU A 100 25.35 0.02 7.27
C LEU A 100 26.20 -0.99 6.49
N LEU A 101 25.68 -1.54 5.40
CA LEU A 101 26.39 -2.46 4.51
C LEU A 101 27.63 -1.79 3.91
N ARG A 102 27.50 -0.56 3.39
CA ARG A 102 28.64 0.22 2.88
C ARG A 102 29.74 0.37 3.95
N GLN A 103 29.37 0.73 5.17
CA GLN A 103 30.33 0.85 6.27
C GLN A 103 30.98 -0.48 6.66
N ALA A 104 30.22 -1.58 6.63
CA ALA A 104 30.76 -2.90 6.95
C ALA A 104 31.80 -3.34 5.90
N VAL A 105 31.47 -3.19 4.61
CA VAL A 105 32.37 -3.50 3.49
C VAL A 105 33.64 -2.64 3.55
N GLU A 106 33.51 -1.34 3.84
CA GLU A 106 34.67 -0.45 3.99
C GLU A 106 35.59 -0.85 5.15
N ARG A 107 35.03 -1.33 6.27
CA ARG A 107 35.81 -1.81 7.42
C ARG A 107 36.52 -3.13 7.11
N GLU A 108 35.82 -4.06 6.46
CA GLU A 108 36.37 -5.35 6.02
C GLU A 108 37.49 -5.16 5.00
N GLY A 109 37.35 -4.23 4.05
CA GLY A 109 38.38 -3.87 3.07
C GLY A 109 39.56 -3.05 3.61
N ARG A 110 39.46 -2.55 4.86
CA ARG A 110 40.51 -1.78 5.55
C ARG A 110 41.24 -2.57 6.63
N ALA A 111 40.88 -3.84 6.82
CA ALA A 111 41.61 -4.76 7.69
C ALA A 111 42.97 -5.11 7.02
N PRO A 112 44.11 -4.86 7.69
CA PRO A 112 45.44 -5.21 7.17
C PRO A 112 45.68 -6.73 7.13
#